data_AF-A0A8H6IMR5-F1
#
_entry.id   AF-A0A8H6IMR5-F1
#
_cell.length_a   1.000
_cell.length_b   1.000
_cell.length_c   1.000
_cell.angle_alpha   90.00
_cell.angle_beta   90.00
_cell.angle_gamma   90.00
#
_symmetry.space_group_name_H-M   'P 1'
#
loop_
_entity.id
_entity.type
_entity.pdbx_description
1 polymer ?
#
loop_
_entity_poly.entity_id
_entity_poly.type
_entity_poly.pdbx_seq_one_letter_code
_entity_poly.pdbx_strand_id
1 'polypeptide(L)'
;MRIFSNKDLIDQVDSYPYGQDATRHSELPGSVYSLIWEEDGGEVLLGYVLPRVIKKLAEAPASVKGDVRIDSVKRTVSAFRAPTLGGRTKLAADLFNYWRSNDTFPVLRGWRDELWPVYGRNGELLLNMERAASGLFGVMRYGVHLTAYVRCPSAAHGIKIWVPRRSPTKSTFPGMLDNTVAGGLMTGEDPFECVIREADEEASLPDSLVRSRIKHVGGVSYIYVTEREAGETGLIYPEVQWIYDLELPEDVVLRPKDGEVAEFSLCTVEEIQRDLALGKFKPNCALVVLDFFVRHGILTKYNEPEYDHIVQRIHRRLPFPGPHNKNLALGAFDG
;
A
#
# COMPACT_ATOMS: atom_id res chain seq x y z
N MET A 1 8.04 6.81 -27.11
CA MET A 1 7.53 6.20 -25.86
C MET A 1 8.52 6.54 -24.76
N ARG A 2 8.07 7.02 -23.60
CA ARG A 2 8.98 7.29 -22.46
C ARG A 2 9.56 5.96 -21.98
N ILE A 3 10.86 5.93 -21.71
CA ILE A 3 11.53 4.83 -21.05
C ILE A 3 11.77 5.27 -19.61
N PHE A 4 11.33 4.45 -18.65
CA PHE A 4 11.49 4.72 -17.23
C PHE A 4 12.81 4.13 -16.72
N SER A 5 13.56 4.90 -15.95
CA SER A 5 14.61 4.36 -15.10
C SER A 5 14.01 3.70 -13.85
N ASN A 6 14.80 2.88 -13.14
CA ASN A 6 14.37 2.32 -11.85
C ASN A 6 14.04 3.43 -10.85
N LYS A 7 14.80 4.52 -10.86
CA LYS A 7 14.50 5.71 -10.06
C LYS A 7 13.16 6.35 -10.44
N ASP A 8 12.84 6.49 -11.72
CA ASP A 8 11.53 7.03 -12.15
C ASP A 8 10.38 6.17 -11.61
N LEU A 9 10.51 4.85 -11.63
CA LEU A 9 9.49 3.92 -11.14
C LEU A 9 9.29 4.06 -9.63
N ILE A 10 10.38 4.18 -8.87
CA ILE A 10 10.33 4.38 -7.43
C ILE A 10 9.75 5.75 -7.06
N ASP A 11 10.13 6.81 -7.78
CA ASP A 11 9.62 8.17 -7.52
C ASP A 11 8.12 8.32 -7.87
N GLN A 12 7.57 7.47 -8.75
CA GLN A 12 6.12 7.40 -8.97
C GLN A 12 5.36 6.82 -7.76
N VAL A 13 5.99 5.90 -7.03
CA VAL A 13 5.36 5.22 -5.89
C VAL A 13 5.59 6.00 -4.61
N ASP A 14 6.82 6.34 -4.24
CA ASP A 14 7.07 7.22 -3.09
C ASP A 14 7.01 8.69 -3.50
N SER A 15 5.86 9.15 -4.01
CA SER A 15 5.73 10.49 -4.58
C SER A 15 5.57 11.59 -3.53
N TYR A 16 5.28 11.26 -2.28
CA TYR A 16 5.23 12.26 -1.21
C TYR A 16 6.65 12.68 -0.77
N PRO A 17 6.95 13.99 -0.66
CA PRO A 17 8.24 14.50 -0.22
C PRO A 17 8.69 13.96 1.14
N TYR A 18 10.00 13.80 1.33
CA TYR A 18 10.57 13.68 2.67
C TYR A 18 10.61 15.05 3.35
N GLY A 19 10.50 15.07 4.69
CA GLY A 19 10.62 16.30 5.49
C GLY A 19 11.90 17.11 5.24
N GLN A 20 12.94 16.47 4.70
CA GLN A 20 14.23 17.07 4.36
C GLN A 20 14.28 17.65 2.94
N ASP A 21 13.30 17.33 2.07
CA ASP A 21 13.22 17.83 0.69
C ASP A 21 12.47 19.18 0.63
N ALA A 22 13.14 20.24 1.07
CA ALA A 22 12.57 21.59 1.13
C ALA A 22 12.00 22.09 -0.22
N THR A 23 12.53 21.61 -1.36
CA THR A 23 12.12 22.02 -2.72
C THR A 23 10.84 21.32 -3.21
N ARG A 24 10.62 20.05 -2.87
CA ARG A 24 9.35 19.36 -3.22
C ARG A 24 8.22 19.68 -2.24
N HIS A 25 8.56 20.13 -1.02
CA HIS A 25 7.58 20.64 -0.07
C HIS A 25 6.83 21.88 -0.57
N SER A 26 7.43 22.70 -1.43
CA SER A 26 6.78 23.86 -2.04
C SER A 26 5.88 23.53 -3.24
N GLU A 27 5.99 22.31 -3.80
CA GLU A 27 5.21 21.87 -4.97
C GLU A 27 4.01 20.98 -4.61
N LEU A 28 3.99 20.43 -3.39
CA LEU A 28 2.75 19.89 -2.83
C LEU A 28 1.72 21.04 -2.72
N PRO A 29 0.43 20.80 -3.04
CA PRO A 29 -0.60 21.81 -2.83
C PRO A 29 -0.50 22.27 -1.37
N GLY A 30 -0.20 23.56 -1.20
CA GLY A 30 0.12 24.14 0.09
C GLY A 30 -0.80 23.60 1.17
N SER A 31 -0.18 23.04 2.20
CA SER A 31 -0.78 22.86 3.52
C SER A 31 -1.79 21.66 3.58
N VAL A 32 -1.37 20.50 4.10
CA VAL A 32 -2.26 19.39 4.54
C VAL A 32 -2.51 19.43 6.04
N TYR A 33 -3.67 19.00 6.52
CA TYR A 33 -3.93 18.89 7.95
C TYR A 33 -3.41 17.55 8.49
N SER A 34 -2.93 17.54 9.73
CA SER A 34 -2.58 16.32 10.45
C SER A 34 -3.81 15.76 11.16
N LEU A 35 -4.22 14.53 10.85
CA LEU A 35 -5.18 13.80 11.69
C LEU A 35 -4.46 13.38 12.96
N ILE A 36 -4.92 13.86 14.10
CA ILE A 36 -4.31 13.60 15.40
C ILE A 36 -5.24 12.84 16.35
N TRP A 37 -4.64 11.93 17.11
CA TRP A 37 -5.25 11.29 18.26
C TRP A 37 -4.59 11.79 19.53
N GLU A 38 -5.39 12.26 20.49
CA GLU A 38 -4.88 12.61 21.82
C GLU A 38 -5.03 11.39 22.73
N GLU A 39 -3.94 11.00 23.36
CA GLU A 39 -3.85 9.91 24.33
C GLU A 39 -2.91 10.30 25.48
N ASP A 40 -2.85 9.47 26.52
CA ASP A 40 -1.90 9.62 27.60
C ASP A 40 -0.46 9.57 27.04
N GLY A 41 0.28 10.67 27.15
CA GLY A 41 1.61 10.82 26.54
C GLY A 41 1.66 11.69 25.27
N GLY A 42 0.56 12.34 24.91
CA GLY A 42 0.53 13.44 23.93
C GLY A 42 -0.23 13.13 22.64
N GLU A 43 -0.02 13.96 21.62
CA GLU A 43 -0.66 13.79 20.31
C GLU A 43 0.06 12.71 19.49
N VAL A 44 -0.72 11.94 18.72
CA VAL A 44 -0.24 10.93 17.76
C VAL A 44 -0.72 11.31 16.38
N LEU A 45 0.19 11.38 15.41
CA LEU A 45 -0.14 11.57 14.02
C LEU A 45 -0.68 10.26 13.43
N LEU A 46 -1.91 10.27 12.92
CA LEU A 46 -2.57 9.12 12.33
C LEU A 46 -2.63 9.17 10.80
N GLY A 47 -2.56 10.36 10.20
CA GLY A 47 -2.71 10.53 8.76
C GLY A 47 -2.67 11.98 8.30
N TYR A 48 -2.72 12.18 6.99
CA TYR A 48 -2.76 13.50 6.36
C TYR A 48 -4.11 13.75 5.67
N VAL A 49 -4.73 14.88 5.96
CA VAL A 49 -6.08 15.24 5.51
C VAL A 49 -6.03 16.49 4.64
N LEU A 50 -6.62 16.42 3.45
CA LEU A 50 -6.64 17.57 2.55
C LEU A 50 -7.57 18.69 3.07
N PRO A 51 -7.27 19.98 2.84
CA PRO A 51 -8.14 21.09 3.22
C PRO A 51 -9.58 20.96 2.71
N ARG A 52 -9.77 20.40 1.51
CA ARG A 52 -11.12 20.14 0.96
C ARG A 52 -11.91 19.12 1.77
N VAL A 53 -11.25 18.12 2.34
CA VAL A 53 -11.87 17.14 3.24
C VAL A 53 -12.23 17.79 4.56
N ILE A 54 -11.34 18.62 5.12
CA ILE A 54 -11.61 19.40 6.34
C ILE A 54 -12.83 20.31 6.17
N LYS A 55 -12.95 20.99 5.02
CA LYS A 55 -14.13 21.81 4.70
C LYS A 55 -15.42 20.99 4.75
N LYS A 56 -15.45 19.81 4.10
CA LYS A 56 -16.62 18.93 4.11
C LYS A 56 -16.91 18.29 5.47
N LEU A 57 -15.88 18.06 6.28
CA LEU A 57 -16.02 17.63 7.67
C LEU A 57 -16.66 18.71 8.54
N ALA A 58 -16.24 19.97 8.37
CA ALA A 58 -16.84 21.11 9.06
C ALA A 58 -18.31 21.32 8.66
N GLU A 59 -18.66 21.12 7.39
CA GLU A 59 -20.04 21.25 6.86
C GLU A 59 -20.97 20.10 7.27
N ALA A 60 -20.46 18.91 7.58
CA ALA A 60 -21.29 17.75 7.90
C ALA A 60 -22.12 17.96 9.21
N PRO A 61 -23.33 17.38 9.31
CA PRO A 61 -24.15 17.48 10.52
C PRO A 61 -23.46 16.89 11.75
N ALA A 62 -23.65 17.51 12.92
CA ALA A 62 -23.12 17.02 14.19
C ALA A 62 -23.54 15.58 14.51
N SER A 63 -24.74 15.19 14.06
CA SER A 63 -25.29 13.84 14.24
C SER A 63 -24.50 12.72 13.54
N VAL A 64 -23.71 13.05 12.50
CA VAL A 64 -22.92 12.06 11.75
C VAL A 64 -21.41 12.20 11.96
N LYS A 65 -20.90 13.42 12.22
CA LYS A 65 -19.46 13.64 12.45
C LYS A 65 -19.04 13.55 13.92
N GLY A 66 -19.99 13.67 14.85
CA GLY A 66 -19.71 13.75 16.29
C GLY A 66 -18.90 15.00 16.66
N ASP A 67 -18.12 14.90 17.74
CA ASP A 67 -17.21 15.95 18.16
C ASP A 67 -15.95 15.96 17.29
N VAL A 68 -15.74 17.07 16.60
CA VAL A 68 -14.57 17.33 15.75
C VAL A 68 -13.89 18.61 16.22
N ARG A 69 -12.58 18.55 16.45
CA ARG A 69 -11.74 19.71 16.74
C ARG A 69 -10.85 19.99 15.55
N ILE A 70 -10.93 21.20 14.99
CA ILE A 70 -10.10 21.65 13.87
C ILE A 70 -9.32 22.87 14.35
N ASP A 71 -8.00 22.79 14.34
CA ASP A 71 -7.10 23.93 14.57
C ASP A 71 -6.53 24.36 13.22
N SER A 72 -6.98 25.51 12.71
CA SER A 72 -6.53 26.03 11.42
C SER A 72 -5.13 26.66 11.47
N VAL A 73 -4.62 26.99 12.65
CA VAL A 73 -3.29 27.58 12.85
C VAL A 73 -2.24 26.47 12.92
N LYS A 74 -2.45 25.47 13.78
CA LYS A 74 -1.60 24.27 13.86
C LYS A 74 -1.84 23.30 12.72
N ARG A 75 -2.98 23.44 12.02
CA ARG A 75 -3.41 22.59 10.91
C ARG A 75 -3.57 21.15 11.35
N THR A 76 -4.26 20.97 12.47
CA THR A 76 -4.58 19.65 13.02
C THR A 76 -6.08 19.43 13.03
N VAL A 77 -6.49 18.16 12.93
CA VAL A 77 -7.87 17.73 13.09
C VAL A 77 -7.93 16.52 14.02
N SER A 78 -8.84 16.55 14.99
CA SER A 78 -9.20 15.40 15.81
C SER A 78 -10.66 15.07 15.57
N ALA A 79 -10.94 13.83 15.16
CA ALA A 79 -12.27 13.34 14.79
C ALA A 79 -12.48 11.91 15.31
N PHE A 80 -13.70 11.40 15.18
CA PHE A 80 -14.08 10.03 15.57
C PHE A 80 -13.85 9.72 17.05
N ARG A 81 -14.08 10.70 17.92
CA ARG A 81 -13.91 10.56 19.37
C ARG A 81 -15.10 9.85 19.99
N ALA A 82 -14.87 8.66 20.54
CA ALA A 82 -15.82 7.95 21.39
C ALA A 82 -15.05 7.03 22.37
N PRO A 83 -15.63 6.66 23.52
CA PRO A 83 -14.94 5.85 24.53
C PRO A 83 -14.61 4.42 24.11
N THR A 84 -15.34 3.86 23.14
CA THR A 84 -15.20 2.46 22.71
C THR A 84 -14.77 2.37 21.25
N LEU A 85 -14.05 1.30 20.88
CA LEU A 85 -13.74 0.98 19.48
C LEU A 85 -15.00 1.01 18.60
N GLY A 86 -16.08 0.36 19.03
CA GLY A 86 -17.35 0.34 18.30
C GLY A 86 -17.94 1.73 18.08
N GLY A 87 -17.89 2.62 19.08
CA GLY A 87 -18.34 4.00 18.93
C GLY A 87 -17.51 4.80 17.93
N ARG A 88 -16.18 4.65 17.96
CA ARG A 88 -15.26 5.36 17.06
C ARG A 88 -15.47 4.90 15.60
N THR A 89 -15.55 3.59 15.40
CA THR A 89 -15.87 2.98 14.10
C THR A 89 -17.25 3.41 13.60
N LYS A 90 -18.27 3.47 14.47
CA LYS A 90 -19.61 3.92 14.08
C LYS A 90 -19.61 5.38 13.59
N LEU A 91 -18.93 6.28 14.29
CA LEU A 91 -18.81 7.69 13.85
C LEU A 91 -18.16 7.81 12.47
N ALA A 92 -17.11 7.03 12.22
CA ALA A 92 -16.48 6.97 10.92
C ALA A 92 -17.47 6.47 9.84
N ALA A 93 -18.15 5.36 10.10
CA ALA A 93 -19.14 4.79 9.20
C ALA A 93 -20.32 5.74 8.91
N ASP A 94 -20.88 6.38 9.95
CA ASP A 94 -22.00 7.33 9.80
C ASP A 94 -21.61 8.52 8.91
N LEU A 95 -20.43 9.10 9.14
CA LEU A 95 -19.91 10.20 8.33
C LEU A 95 -19.68 9.78 6.87
N PHE A 96 -19.06 8.62 6.64
CA PHE A 96 -18.75 8.18 5.27
C PHE A 96 -20.00 7.77 4.51
N ASN A 97 -20.98 7.15 5.18
CA ASN A 97 -22.28 6.87 4.58
C ASN A 97 -23.04 8.16 4.24
N TYR A 98 -22.98 9.18 5.10
CA TYR A 98 -23.53 10.50 4.79
C TYR A 98 -22.87 11.09 3.54
N TRP A 99 -21.54 11.13 3.47
CA TRP A 99 -20.83 11.65 2.30
C TRP A 99 -21.06 10.83 1.04
N ARG A 100 -21.12 9.49 1.14
CA ARG A 100 -21.42 8.59 0.04
C ARG A 100 -22.82 8.83 -0.51
N SER A 101 -23.82 8.93 0.37
CA SER A 101 -25.22 9.17 -0.02
C SER A 101 -25.42 10.52 -0.70
N ASN A 102 -24.56 11.50 -0.38
CA ASN A 102 -24.55 12.83 -0.98
C ASN A 102 -23.54 12.99 -2.13
N ASP A 103 -22.91 11.90 -2.58
CA ASP A 103 -21.86 11.90 -3.62
C ASP A 103 -20.78 12.97 -3.39
N THR A 104 -20.40 13.19 -2.13
CA THR A 104 -19.53 14.30 -1.71
C THR A 104 -18.09 14.10 -2.20
N PHE A 105 -17.63 12.84 -2.24
CA PHE A 105 -16.29 12.46 -2.68
C PHE A 105 -16.39 11.30 -3.68
N PRO A 106 -15.90 11.44 -4.92
CA PRO A 106 -15.93 10.37 -5.91
C PRO A 106 -15.29 9.07 -5.45
N VAL A 107 -14.26 9.13 -4.59
CA VAL A 107 -13.59 7.92 -4.06
C VAL A 107 -14.55 6.99 -3.31
N LEU A 108 -15.60 7.53 -2.67
CA LEU A 108 -16.58 6.75 -1.92
C LEU A 108 -17.54 5.94 -2.81
N ARG A 109 -17.53 6.15 -4.13
CA ARG A 109 -18.26 5.29 -5.07
C ARG A 109 -17.64 3.89 -5.16
N GLY A 110 -16.35 3.76 -4.84
CA GLY A 110 -15.61 2.50 -4.81
C GLY A 110 -15.75 1.72 -3.51
N TRP A 111 -16.86 1.89 -2.79
CA TRP A 111 -17.17 1.21 -1.54
C TRP A 111 -17.12 -0.32 -1.69
N ARG A 112 -16.56 -1.03 -0.70
CA ARG A 112 -16.36 -2.48 -0.77
C ARG A 112 -16.86 -3.25 0.45
N ASP A 113 -17.34 -2.56 1.48
CA ASP A 113 -17.67 -3.17 2.77
C ASP A 113 -16.43 -3.87 3.39
N GLU A 114 -15.26 -3.25 3.16
CA GLU A 114 -13.96 -3.72 3.64
C GLU A 114 -13.42 -2.74 4.69
N LEU A 115 -13.37 -3.19 5.93
CA LEU A 115 -12.92 -2.40 7.07
C LEU A 115 -11.42 -2.54 7.29
N TRP A 116 -10.72 -1.42 7.26
CA TRP A 116 -9.27 -1.32 7.43
C TRP A 116 -8.91 -0.69 8.79
N PRO A 117 -7.79 -1.09 9.40
CA PRO A 117 -7.46 -0.69 10.76
C PRO A 117 -6.77 0.68 10.82
N VAL A 118 -7.10 1.46 11.84
CA VAL A 118 -6.34 2.65 12.25
C VAL A 118 -5.75 2.39 13.63
N TYR A 119 -4.43 2.38 13.72
CA TYR A 119 -3.70 2.06 14.96
C TYR A 119 -3.27 3.30 15.72
N GLY A 120 -3.18 3.18 17.05
CA GLY A 120 -2.60 4.20 17.93
C GLY A 120 -1.13 3.90 18.24
N ARG A 121 -0.48 4.79 19.00
CA ARG A 121 0.98 4.74 19.24
C ARG A 121 1.45 3.37 19.72
N ASN A 122 0.62 2.68 20.49
CA ASN A 122 1.00 1.43 21.10
C ASN A 122 0.72 0.19 20.23
N GLY A 123 0.17 0.36 19.03
CA GLY A 123 -0.26 -0.72 18.14
C GLY A 123 -1.69 -1.20 18.44
N GLU A 124 -2.40 -0.53 19.35
CA GLU A 124 -3.80 -0.78 19.64
C GLU A 124 -4.70 -0.29 18.51
N LEU A 125 -5.78 -1.01 18.27
CA LEU A 125 -6.78 -0.63 17.27
C LEU A 125 -7.65 0.51 17.79
N LEU A 126 -7.58 1.68 17.15
CA LEU A 126 -8.37 2.86 17.50
C LEU A 126 -9.75 2.82 16.83
N LEU A 127 -9.79 2.59 15.53
CA LEU A 127 -11.04 2.46 14.78
C LEU A 127 -10.86 1.63 13.52
N ASN A 128 -11.98 1.18 12.98
CA ASN A 128 -12.06 0.63 11.64
C ASN A 128 -12.61 1.70 10.69
N MET A 129 -12.01 1.77 9.50
CA MET A 129 -12.35 2.73 8.46
C MET A 129 -12.62 1.98 7.17
N GLU A 130 -13.69 2.35 6.46
CA GLU A 130 -13.96 1.79 5.14
C GLU A 130 -12.76 2.06 4.20
N ARG A 131 -12.32 1.03 3.47
CA ARG A 131 -11.19 1.07 2.52
C ARG A 131 -11.27 2.26 1.56
N ALA A 132 -12.44 2.52 0.99
CA ALA A 132 -12.65 3.62 0.04
C ALA A 132 -12.50 5.01 0.69
N ALA A 133 -12.75 5.12 2.00
CA ALA A 133 -12.66 6.37 2.74
C ALA A 133 -11.27 6.65 3.32
N SER A 134 -10.39 5.64 3.41
CA SER A 134 -9.10 5.76 4.09
C SER A 134 -8.21 6.88 3.52
N GLY A 135 -8.29 7.11 2.21
CA GLY A 135 -7.55 8.17 1.53
C GLY A 135 -8.02 9.59 1.85
N LEU A 136 -9.27 9.75 2.28
CA LEU A 136 -9.79 11.05 2.71
C LEU A 136 -9.10 11.52 3.99
N PHE A 137 -8.67 10.59 4.83
CA PHE A 137 -7.97 10.86 6.09
C PHE A 137 -6.47 10.55 6.05
N GLY A 138 -5.98 10.02 4.91
CA GLY A 138 -4.59 9.65 4.68
C GLY A 138 -3.99 8.75 5.76
N VAL A 139 -4.80 7.83 6.27
CA VAL A 139 -4.38 6.86 7.29
C VAL A 139 -3.60 5.71 6.67
N MET A 140 -2.80 5.05 7.50
CA MET A 140 -2.01 3.87 7.10
C MET A 140 -2.85 2.79 6.44
N ARG A 141 -2.25 2.22 5.40
CA ARG A 141 -2.75 1.10 4.62
C ARG A 141 -1.76 -0.05 4.68
N TYR A 142 -2.29 -1.26 4.68
CA TYR A 142 -1.52 -2.49 4.90
C TYR A 142 -1.87 -3.50 3.82
N GLY A 143 -0.89 -4.30 3.41
CA GLY A 143 -1.10 -5.37 2.45
C GLY A 143 0.06 -6.34 2.41
N VAL A 144 -0.04 -7.34 1.54
CA VAL A 144 0.97 -8.38 1.36
C VAL A 144 1.27 -8.52 -0.12
N HIS A 145 2.52 -8.84 -0.45
CA HIS A 145 2.91 -9.19 -1.80
C HIS A 145 3.80 -10.43 -1.77
N LEU A 146 3.57 -11.33 -2.73
CA LEU A 146 4.37 -12.52 -2.93
C LEU A 146 5.04 -12.48 -4.30
N THR A 147 6.34 -12.78 -4.33
CA THR A 147 7.08 -13.04 -5.57
C THR A 147 7.42 -14.53 -5.63
N ALA A 148 6.74 -15.27 -6.52
CA ALA A 148 7.08 -16.66 -6.76
C ALA A 148 8.05 -16.79 -7.94
N TYR A 149 9.08 -17.62 -7.76
CA TYR A 149 10.12 -17.83 -8.75
C TYR A 149 10.55 -19.29 -8.79
N VAL A 150 11.19 -19.69 -9.87
CA VAL A 150 11.82 -21.01 -10.01
C VAL A 150 13.31 -20.84 -10.26
N ARG A 151 14.11 -21.79 -9.78
CA ARG A 151 15.52 -21.91 -10.21
C ARG A 151 15.53 -22.36 -11.67
N CYS A 152 16.40 -21.75 -12.48
CA CYS A 152 16.53 -22.06 -13.88
C CYS A 152 18.00 -21.83 -14.30
N PRO A 153 18.87 -22.84 -14.21
CA PRO A 153 20.31 -22.69 -14.48
C PRO A 153 20.64 -22.18 -15.89
N SER A 154 19.73 -22.39 -16.86
CA SER A 154 19.88 -21.88 -18.22
C SER A 154 19.51 -20.39 -18.38
N ALA A 155 18.86 -19.77 -17.40
CA ALA A 155 18.61 -18.33 -17.39
C ALA A 155 19.87 -17.60 -16.91
N ALA A 156 20.14 -16.40 -17.43
CA ALA A 156 21.40 -15.69 -17.11
C ALA A 156 21.55 -15.36 -15.62
N HIS A 157 20.43 -15.09 -14.94
CA HIS A 157 20.38 -14.85 -13.50
C HIS A 157 20.07 -16.12 -12.67
N GLY A 158 20.04 -17.29 -13.30
CA GLY A 158 19.76 -18.57 -12.62
C GLY A 158 18.33 -18.72 -12.10
N ILE A 159 17.42 -17.80 -12.42
CA ILE A 159 16.02 -17.79 -11.98
C ILE A 159 15.07 -17.30 -13.10
N LYS A 160 13.80 -17.68 -12.98
CA LYS A 160 12.67 -17.04 -13.66
C LYS A 160 11.55 -16.74 -12.65
N ILE A 161 10.79 -15.69 -12.88
CA ILE A 161 9.76 -15.20 -11.95
C ILE A 161 8.38 -15.32 -12.59
N TRP A 162 7.38 -15.75 -11.81
CA TRP A 162 5.99 -15.79 -12.23
C TRP A 162 5.38 -14.39 -12.17
N VAL A 163 5.04 -13.85 -13.34
CA VAL A 163 4.48 -12.51 -13.51
C VAL A 163 3.05 -12.62 -14.05
N PRO A 164 2.03 -12.27 -13.25
CA PRO A 164 0.66 -12.19 -13.72
C PRO A 164 0.39 -10.92 -14.51
N ARG A 165 -0.61 -11.00 -15.37
CA ARG A 165 -1.29 -9.85 -15.96
C ARG A 165 -2.65 -9.68 -15.28
N ARG A 166 -2.91 -8.47 -14.77
CA ARG A 166 -4.19 -8.11 -14.15
C ARG A 166 -5.34 -8.25 -15.14
N SER A 167 -6.48 -8.71 -14.66
CA SER A 167 -7.70 -8.79 -15.47
C SER A 167 -8.06 -7.43 -16.07
N PRO A 168 -8.53 -7.38 -17.34
CA PRO A 168 -8.94 -6.12 -17.98
C PRO A 168 -10.16 -5.48 -17.31
N THR A 169 -10.87 -6.20 -16.44
CA THR A 169 -12.04 -5.69 -15.70
C THR A 169 -11.71 -5.14 -14.31
N LYS A 170 -10.44 -5.19 -13.86
CA LYS A 170 -10.05 -4.61 -12.57
C LYS A 170 -10.32 -3.11 -12.53
N SER A 171 -10.87 -2.63 -11.42
CA SER A 171 -11.21 -1.22 -11.22
C SER A 171 -10.00 -0.27 -11.27
N THR A 172 -8.80 -0.78 -10.99
CA THR A 172 -7.55 -0.02 -11.01
C THR A 172 -6.50 -0.80 -11.80
N PHE A 173 -5.73 -0.09 -12.64
CA PHE A 173 -4.62 -0.63 -13.42
C PHE A 173 -4.98 -1.91 -14.23
N PRO A 174 -6.07 -1.93 -15.01
CA PRO A 174 -6.46 -3.10 -15.80
C PRO A 174 -5.38 -3.46 -16.84
N GLY A 175 -5.09 -4.76 -16.99
CA GLY A 175 -4.13 -5.26 -18.00
C GLY A 175 -2.64 -5.02 -17.71
N MET A 176 -2.31 -4.30 -16.63
CA MET A 176 -0.91 -4.12 -16.19
C MET A 176 -0.34 -5.40 -15.58
N LEU A 177 0.98 -5.50 -15.53
CA LEU A 177 1.68 -6.59 -14.85
C LEU A 177 1.66 -6.37 -13.32
N ASP A 178 1.61 -7.45 -12.57
CA ASP A 178 1.51 -7.44 -11.10
C ASP A 178 2.64 -8.28 -10.46
N ASN A 179 2.71 -8.31 -9.13
CA ASN A 179 3.45 -9.35 -8.42
C ASN A 179 2.65 -10.65 -8.43
N THR A 180 3.28 -11.79 -8.15
CA THR A 180 2.64 -13.10 -8.33
C THR A 180 1.30 -13.21 -7.62
N VAL A 181 1.24 -12.73 -6.39
CA VAL A 181 0.02 -12.62 -5.58
C VAL A 181 0.11 -11.32 -4.77
N ALA A 182 -1.01 -10.61 -4.58
CA ALA A 182 -1.03 -9.43 -3.71
C ALA A 182 -2.41 -9.18 -3.06
N GLY A 183 -2.43 -8.96 -1.74
CA GLY A 183 -3.66 -8.74 -0.96
C GLY A 183 -3.62 -7.47 -0.12
N GLY A 184 -4.78 -6.86 0.12
CA GLY A 184 -4.92 -5.79 1.12
C GLY A 184 -5.30 -6.38 2.47
N LEU A 185 -4.76 -5.83 3.56
CA LEU A 185 -5.01 -6.34 4.91
C LEU A 185 -6.19 -5.64 5.56
N MET A 186 -7.25 -6.42 5.82
CA MET A 186 -8.41 -5.96 6.57
C MET A 186 -8.12 -5.93 8.07
N THR A 187 -8.98 -5.27 8.85
CA THR A 187 -8.85 -5.28 10.31
C THR A 187 -8.87 -6.72 10.84
N GLY A 188 -7.85 -7.04 11.64
CA GLY A 188 -7.75 -8.33 12.33
C GLY A 188 -7.20 -9.46 11.47
N GLU A 189 -6.85 -9.18 10.22
CA GLU A 189 -6.21 -10.16 9.35
C GLU A 189 -4.71 -10.25 9.65
N ASP A 190 -4.22 -11.49 9.72
CA ASP A 190 -2.79 -11.76 9.85
C ASP A 190 -2.12 -11.74 8.46
N PRO A 191 -0.97 -11.05 8.28
CA PRO A 191 -0.28 -10.98 6.99
C PRO A 191 0.07 -12.35 6.38
N PHE A 192 0.47 -13.32 7.21
CA PHE A 192 0.80 -14.65 6.71
C PHE A 192 -0.44 -15.36 6.21
N GLU A 193 -1.52 -15.36 6.98
CA GLU A 193 -2.78 -15.99 6.56
C GLU A 193 -3.39 -15.30 5.33
N CYS A 194 -3.26 -13.98 5.22
CA CYS A 194 -3.64 -13.21 4.03
C CYS A 194 -2.91 -13.72 2.78
N VAL A 195 -1.57 -13.78 2.80
CA VAL A 195 -0.81 -14.19 1.61
C VAL A 195 -1.06 -15.66 1.24
N ILE A 196 -1.37 -16.53 2.20
CA ILE A 196 -1.77 -17.92 1.92
C ILE A 196 -3.13 -17.95 1.20
N ARG A 197 -4.14 -17.21 1.69
CA ARG A 197 -5.47 -17.14 1.08
C ARG A 197 -5.39 -16.59 -0.35
N GLU A 198 -4.72 -15.46 -0.53
CA GLU A 198 -4.57 -14.80 -1.83
C GLU A 198 -3.81 -15.69 -2.82
N ALA A 199 -2.86 -16.53 -2.35
CA ALA A 199 -2.12 -17.44 -3.23
C ALA A 199 -3.00 -18.56 -3.81
N ASP A 200 -4.01 -19.01 -3.06
CA ASP A 200 -5.02 -19.91 -3.60
C ASP A 200 -5.97 -19.16 -4.55
N GLU A 201 -6.50 -18.01 -4.14
CA GLU A 201 -7.52 -17.23 -4.86
C GLU A 201 -7.01 -16.67 -6.21
N GLU A 202 -5.81 -16.10 -6.26
CA GLU A 202 -5.28 -15.46 -7.47
C GLU A 202 -4.47 -16.43 -8.36
N ALA A 203 -3.77 -17.39 -7.75
CA ALA A 203 -2.74 -18.19 -8.42
C ALA A 203 -2.98 -19.72 -8.42
N SER A 204 -4.08 -20.19 -7.83
CA SER A 204 -4.40 -21.61 -7.65
C SER A 204 -3.31 -22.40 -6.92
N LEU A 205 -2.53 -21.76 -6.05
CA LEU A 205 -1.46 -22.43 -5.32
C LEU A 205 -2.03 -23.15 -4.10
N PRO A 206 -1.79 -24.47 -3.95
CA PRO A 206 -2.27 -25.22 -2.80
C PRO A 206 -1.65 -24.72 -1.50
N ASP A 207 -2.48 -24.52 -0.47
CA ASP A 207 -2.07 -24.06 0.87
C ASP A 207 -0.82 -24.81 1.39
N SER A 208 -0.85 -26.15 1.38
CA SER A 208 0.26 -26.98 1.86
C SER A 208 1.58 -26.72 1.13
N LEU A 209 1.53 -26.43 -0.17
CA LEU A 209 2.72 -26.10 -0.96
C LEU A 209 3.28 -24.75 -0.51
N VAL A 210 2.43 -23.73 -0.42
CA VAL A 210 2.83 -22.37 -0.05
C VAL A 210 3.41 -22.37 1.36
N ARG A 211 2.68 -22.87 2.37
CA ARG A 211 3.15 -22.87 3.77
C ARG A 211 4.48 -23.59 3.98
N SER A 212 4.75 -24.65 3.21
CA SER A 212 5.99 -25.43 3.36
C SER A 212 7.25 -24.71 2.85
N ARG A 213 7.10 -23.63 2.08
CA ARG A 213 8.20 -23.02 1.30
C ARG A 213 8.26 -21.51 1.36
N ILE A 214 7.15 -20.84 1.64
CA ILE A 214 7.05 -19.38 1.66
C ILE A 214 8.01 -18.82 2.72
N LYS A 215 8.67 -17.71 2.36
CA LYS A 215 9.57 -17.00 3.25
C LYS A 215 9.11 -15.57 3.36
N HIS A 216 8.88 -15.11 4.59
CA HIS A 216 8.77 -13.69 4.88
C HIS A 216 10.16 -13.07 4.76
N VAL A 217 10.30 -12.03 3.94
CA VAL A 217 11.60 -11.41 3.59
C VAL A 217 11.68 -9.94 3.98
N GLY A 218 10.82 -9.51 4.91
CA GLY A 218 10.72 -8.12 5.37
C GLY A 218 9.57 -7.41 4.69
N GLY A 219 9.76 -6.13 4.38
CA GLY A 219 8.69 -5.35 3.79
C GLY A 219 9.10 -3.98 3.30
N VAL A 220 8.17 -3.37 2.59
CA VAL A 220 8.37 -2.09 1.90
C VAL A 220 7.35 -1.08 2.39
N SER A 221 7.74 0.18 2.36
CA SER A 221 6.93 1.28 2.87
C SER A 221 7.13 2.50 2.01
N TYR A 222 6.03 3.20 1.71
CA TYR A 222 6.03 4.35 0.82
C TYR A 222 4.81 5.23 1.09
N ILE A 223 4.84 6.47 0.60
CA ILE A 223 3.67 7.35 0.58
C ILE A 223 3.47 7.84 -0.84
N TYR A 224 2.34 7.46 -1.45
CA TYR A 224 1.97 7.96 -2.77
C TYR A 224 0.85 8.98 -2.70
N VAL A 225 0.83 9.88 -3.67
CA VAL A 225 -0.23 10.84 -3.92
C VAL A 225 -0.95 10.44 -5.19
N THR A 226 -2.27 10.29 -5.15
CA THR A 226 -3.04 9.89 -6.34
C THR A 226 -3.02 10.94 -7.43
N GLU A 227 -2.75 10.51 -8.66
CA GLU A 227 -3.05 11.26 -9.88
C GLU A 227 -4.47 10.92 -10.36
N ARG A 228 -4.97 11.64 -11.38
CA ARG A 228 -6.36 11.51 -11.86
C ARG A 228 -6.68 10.09 -12.35
N GLU A 229 -5.68 9.39 -12.88
CA GLU A 229 -5.75 8.06 -13.46
C GLU A 229 -5.82 6.96 -12.38
N ALA A 230 -5.37 7.26 -11.16
CA ALA A 230 -5.34 6.34 -10.02
C ALA A 230 -6.51 6.54 -9.04
N GLY A 231 -7.37 7.55 -9.28
CA GLY A 231 -8.54 7.84 -8.46
C GLY A 231 -8.78 9.33 -8.29
N GLU A 232 -9.29 9.73 -7.11
CA GLU A 232 -9.46 11.15 -6.79
C GLU A 232 -8.10 11.82 -6.59
N THR A 233 -7.77 12.82 -7.41
CA THR A 233 -6.43 13.45 -7.42
C THR A 233 -6.06 14.11 -6.10
N GLY A 234 -4.85 13.86 -5.62
CA GLY A 234 -4.22 14.51 -4.48
C GLY A 234 -4.42 13.81 -3.13
N LEU A 235 -5.15 12.69 -3.08
CA LEU A 235 -5.27 11.91 -1.84
C LEU A 235 -3.92 11.27 -1.51
N ILE A 236 -3.59 11.23 -0.22
CA ILE A 236 -2.28 10.79 0.28
C ILE A 236 -2.45 9.41 0.91
N TYR A 237 -1.65 8.45 0.47
CA TYR A 237 -1.75 7.07 0.91
C TYR A 237 -0.41 6.55 1.41
N PRO A 238 -0.21 6.54 2.73
CA PRO A 238 0.92 5.86 3.33
C PRO A 238 0.63 4.35 3.41
N GLU A 239 1.54 3.53 2.90
CA GLU A 239 1.37 2.07 2.85
C GLU A 239 2.56 1.32 3.43
N VAL A 240 2.27 0.17 4.01
CA VAL A 240 3.24 -0.87 4.35
C VAL A 240 2.79 -2.18 3.70
N GLN A 241 3.72 -2.83 3.03
CA GLN A 241 3.50 -4.13 2.40
C GLN A 241 4.45 -5.16 3.00
N TRP A 242 3.91 -6.26 3.52
CA TRP A 242 4.71 -7.43 3.92
C TRP A 242 5.11 -8.21 2.68
N ILE A 243 6.39 -8.47 2.53
CA ILE A 243 6.93 -9.10 1.34
C ILE A 243 7.30 -10.55 1.63
N TYR A 244 6.87 -11.41 0.72
CA TYR A 244 7.12 -12.84 0.74
C TYR A 244 7.78 -13.29 -0.55
N ASP A 245 8.68 -14.25 -0.43
CA ASP A 245 9.28 -14.96 -1.54
C ASP A 245 8.86 -16.43 -1.50
N LEU A 246 8.57 -17.02 -2.66
CA LEU A 246 8.22 -18.43 -2.79
C LEU A 246 9.02 -19.09 -3.91
N GLU A 247 10.02 -19.90 -3.55
CA GLU A 247 10.72 -20.74 -4.52
C GLU A 247 9.87 -21.97 -4.84
N LEU A 248 9.39 -22.04 -6.07
CA LEU A 248 8.54 -23.11 -6.58
C LEU A 248 9.37 -24.19 -7.28
N PRO A 249 8.95 -25.46 -7.20
CA PRO A 249 9.41 -26.51 -8.12
C PRO A 249 9.14 -26.14 -9.58
N GLU A 250 10.00 -26.59 -10.50
CA GLU A 250 9.90 -26.26 -11.93
C GLU A 250 8.62 -26.79 -12.60
N ASP A 251 7.98 -27.83 -12.04
CA ASP A 251 6.76 -28.45 -12.55
C ASP A 251 5.47 -27.76 -12.07
N VAL A 252 5.57 -26.79 -11.16
CA VAL A 252 4.41 -26.02 -10.69
C VAL A 252 4.07 -24.91 -11.68
N VAL A 253 2.82 -24.92 -12.17
CA VAL A 253 2.26 -23.94 -13.11
C VAL A 253 1.12 -23.18 -12.45
N LEU A 254 1.25 -21.85 -12.35
CA LEU A 254 0.22 -20.98 -11.78
C LEU A 254 -0.93 -20.79 -12.75
N ARG A 255 -2.15 -20.67 -12.21
CA ARG A 255 -3.38 -20.48 -13.00
C ARG A 255 -4.31 -19.49 -12.31
N PRO A 256 -4.96 -18.59 -13.06
CA PRO A 256 -6.01 -17.75 -12.48
C PRO A 256 -7.17 -18.59 -11.95
N LYS A 257 -7.80 -18.17 -10.84
CA LYS A 257 -8.95 -18.87 -10.25
C LYS A 257 -10.16 -17.98 -10.03
N ASP A 258 -10.00 -16.79 -9.45
CA ASP A 258 -11.10 -15.90 -9.06
C ASP A 258 -11.50 -14.84 -10.12
N GLY A 259 -10.73 -14.72 -11.21
CA GLY A 259 -10.96 -13.75 -12.28
C GLY A 259 -10.25 -12.41 -12.09
N GLU A 260 -9.44 -12.24 -11.04
CA GLU A 260 -8.62 -11.05 -10.83
C GLU A 260 -7.37 -11.01 -11.72
N VAL A 261 -6.87 -12.20 -12.09
CA VAL A 261 -5.74 -12.40 -13.00
C VAL A 261 -6.23 -12.88 -14.36
N ALA A 262 -5.70 -12.33 -15.45
CA ALA A 262 -5.99 -12.78 -16.81
C ALA A 262 -5.12 -13.98 -17.22
N GLU A 263 -3.82 -13.90 -16.95
CA GLU A 263 -2.82 -14.90 -17.33
C GLU A 263 -1.57 -14.78 -16.46
N PHE A 264 -0.79 -15.87 -16.40
CA PHE A 264 0.54 -15.90 -15.79
C PHE A 264 1.60 -16.19 -16.85
N SER A 265 2.71 -15.46 -16.80
CA SER A 265 3.92 -15.72 -17.60
C SER A 265 5.10 -16.06 -16.70
N LEU A 266 5.94 -17.01 -17.10
CA LEU A 266 7.20 -17.30 -16.42
C LEU A 266 8.34 -16.55 -17.13
N CYS A 267 8.74 -15.40 -16.57
CA CYS A 267 9.61 -14.44 -17.23
C CYS A 267 11.06 -14.51 -16.75
N THR A 268 12.00 -14.20 -17.63
CA THR A 268 13.39 -13.94 -17.23
C THR A 268 13.55 -12.55 -16.60
N VAL A 269 14.65 -12.34 -15.89
CA VAL A 269 14.98 -11.03 -15.30
C VAL A 269 15.07 -9.94 -16.38
N GLU A 270 15.62 -10.24 -17.54
CA GLU A 270 15.77 -9.30 -18.65
C GLU A 270 14.42 -8.89 -19.26
N GLU A 271 13.49 -9.84 -19.36
CA GLU A 271 12.11 -9.55 -19.81
C GLU A 271 11.39 -8.62 -18.83
N ILE A 272 11.58 -8.85 -17.54
CA ILE A 272 11.01 -8.03 -16.47
C ILE A 272 11.65 -6.63 -16.46
N GLN A 273 12.98 -6.53 -16.56
CA GLN A 273 13.68 -5.24 -16.67
C GLN A 273 13.19 -4.43 -17.88
N ARG A 274 13.01 -5.09 -19.03
CA ARG A 274 12.41 -4.46 -20.21
C ARG A 274 10.99 -3.97 -19.89
N ASP A 275 10.14 -4.79 -19.30
CA ASP A 275 8.76 -4.43 -19.04
C ASP A 275 8.60 -3.34 -17.95
N LEU A 276 9.50 -3.30 -16.97
CA LEU A 276 9.66 -2.19 -16.02
C LEU A 276 10.02 -0.89 -16.75
N ALA A 277 11.03 -0.93 -17.61
CA ALA A 277 11.48 0.23 -18.38
C ALA A 277 10.39 0.77 -19.33
N LEU A 278 9.48 -0.10 -19.80
CA LEU A 278 8.32 0.29 -20.61
C LEU A 278 7.10 0.69 -19.77
N GLY A 279 7.18 0.69 -18.43
CA GLY A 279 6.10 1.10 -17.53
C GLY A 279 4.90 0.16 -17.52
N LYS A 280 5.09 -1.14 -17.79
CA LYS A 280 3.99 -2.11 -17.88
C LYS A 280 3.50 -2.64 -16.53
N PHE A 281 4.32 -2.54 -15.50
CA PHE A 281 3.96 -2.97 -14.15
C PHE A 281 3.08 -1.93 -13.46
N LYS A 282 2.08 -2.41 -12.72
CA LYS A 282 1.37 -1.58 -11.73
C LYS A 282 2.42 -0.92 -10.81
N PRO A 283 2.31 0.38 -10.51
CA PRO A 283 3.42 1.13 -9.90
C PRO A 283 4.01 0.49 -8.64
N ASN A 284 3.17 0.15 -7.66
CA ASN A 284 3.67 -0.46 -6.42
C ASN A 284 4.25 -1.86 -6.61
N CYS A 285 3.84 -2.57 -7.66
CA CYS A 285 4.38 -3.87 -8.00
C CYS A 285 5.75 -3.77 -8.65
N ALA A 286 5.99 -2.71 -9.44
CA ALA A 286 7.33 -2.36 -9.93
C ALA A 286 8.29 -2.13 -8.77
N LEU A 287 7.85 -1.42 -7.72
CA LEU A 287 8.62 -1.22 -6.49
C LEU A 287 9.00 -2.57 -5.83
N VAL A 288 8.06 -3.49 -5.67
CA VAL A 288 8.31 -4.82 -5.08
C VAL A 288 9.26 -5.67 -5.94
N VAL A 289 9.18 -5.58 -7.26
CA VAL A 289 10.13 -6.26 -8.16
C VAL A 289 11.54 -5.70 -7.99
N LEU A 290 11.69 -4.38 -7.84
CA LEU A 290 12.99 -3.75 -7.62
C LEU A 290 13.56 -4.11 -6.25
N ASP A 291 12.73 -4.18 -5.20
CA ASP A 291 13.11 -4.74 -3.90
C ASP A 291 13.62 -6.19 -4.02
N PHE A 292 12.90 -7.04 -4.76
CA PHE A 292 13.34 -8.41 -5.04
C PHE A 292 14.70 -8.42 -5.76
N PHE A 293 14.90 -7.57 -6.77
CA PHE A 293 16.18 -7.49 -7.47
C PHE A 293 17.33 -7.05 -6.57
N VAL A 294 17.09 -6.13 -5.63
CA VAL A 294 18.08 -5.73 -4.62
C VAL A 294 18.43 -6.91 -3.72
N ARG A 295 17.43 -7.56 -3.11
CA ARG A 295 17.64 -8.67 -2.16
C ARG A 295 18.31 -9.89 -2.80
N HIS A 296 18.09 -10.13 -4.09
CA HIS A 296 18.69 -11.24 -4.84
C HIS A 296 19.98 -10.86 -5.58
N GLY A 297 20.52 -9.65 -5.39
CA GLY A 297 21.80 -9.22 -5.99
C GLY A 297 21.77 -9.03 -7.50
N ILE A 298 20.57 -8.88 -8.08
CA ILE A 298 20.35 -8.56 -9.49
C ILE A 298 20.59 -7.07 -9.73
N LEU A 299 20.06 -6.23 -8.82
CA LEU A 299 20.33 -4.81 -8.76
C LEU A 299 21.35 -4.55 -7.65
N THR A 300 22.42 -3.83 -7.96
CA THR A 300 23.55 -3.59 -7.05
C THR A 300 24.09 -2.18 -7.22
N LYS A 301 24.86 -1.69 -6.25
CA LYS A 301 25.58 -0.40 -6.37
C LYS A 301 26.50 -0.30 -7.58
N TYR A 302 26.91 -1.42 -8.17
CA TYR A 302 27.82 -1.46 -9.32
C TYR A 302 27.10 -1.31 -10.66
N ASN A 303 25.82 -1.66 -10.74
CA ASN A 303 25.03 -1.62 -11.98
C ASN A 303 23.84 -0.65 -11.94
N GLU A 304 23.60 0.01 -10.81
CA GLU A 304 22.53 1.00 -10.63
C GLU A 304 23.08 2.28 -9.98
N PRO A 305 23.25 3.36 -10.76
CA PRO A 305 23.75 4.64 -10.23
C PRO A 305 22.91 5.23 -9.10
N GLU A 306 21.59 5.01 -9.12
CA GLU A 306 20.65 5.58 -8.15
C GLU A 306 20.29 4.57 -7.05
N TYR A 307 21.15 3.55 -6.82
CA TYR A 307 20.86 2.43 -5.93
C TYR A 307 20.48 2.88 -4.51
N ASP A 308 21.24 3.80 -3.93
CA ASP A 308 21.00 4.26 -2.56
C ASP A 308 19.69 5.04 -2.45
N HIS A 309 19.32 5.83 -3.47
CA HIS A 309 18.02 6.50 -3.55
C HIS A 309 16.88 5.47 -3.65
N ILE A 310 17.03 4.46 -4.50
CA ILE A 310 16.04 3.39 -4.69
C ILE A 310 15.80 2.65 -3.36
N VAL A 311 16.86 2.16 -2.72
CA VAL A 311 16.75 1.42 -1.45
C VAL A 311 16.11 2.29 -0.35
N GLN A 312 16.53 3.55 -0.23
CA GLN A 312 15.96 4.47 0.77
C GLN A 312 14.46 4.72 0.57
N ARG A 313 14.00 4.78 -0.68
CA ARG A 313 12.61 5.13 -1.04
C ARG A 313 11.70 3.90 -1.05
N ILE A 314 12.24 2.70 -1.27
CA ILE A 314 11.55 1.41 -1.08
C ILE A 314 11.20 1.19 0.40
N HIS A 315 12.10 1.59 1.31
CA HIS A 315 11.95 1.40 2.76
C HIS A 315 11.72 2.74 3.47
N ARG A 316 10.72 3.51 3.00
CA ARG A 316 10.46 4.81 3.59
C ARG A 316 10.13 4.72 5.06
N ARG A 317 10.82 5.51 5.88
CA ARG A 317 10.43 5.69 7.28
C ARG A 317 9.12 6.48 7.36
N LEU A 318 8.09 5.85 7.94
CA LEU A 318 6.77 6.43 8.10
C LEU A 318 6.62 7.03 9.50
N PRO A 319 6.02 8.23 9.65
CA PRO A 319 5.83 8.87 10.95
C PRO A 319 4.57 8.36 11.69
N PHE A 320 3.95 7.28 11.19
CA PHE A 320 2.64 6.80 11.65
C PHE A 320 2.81 5.56 12.52
N PRO A 321 1.92 5.36 13.51
CA PRO A 321 1.90 4.15 14.29
C PRO A 321 1.43 2.93 13.49
N GLY A 322 1.67 1.73 14.03
CA GLY A 322 1.14 0.49 13.50
C GLY A 322 2.03 -0.72 13.79
N PRO A 323 1.60 -1.91 13.35
CA PRO A 323 2.30 -3.17 13.60
C PRO A 323 3.72 -3.22 13.01
N HIS A 324 3.96 -2.47 11.93
CA HIS A 324 5.24 -2.34 11.24
C HIS A 324 6.37 -1.72 12.07
N ASN A 325 6.06 -1.07 13.21
CA ASN A 325 7.07 -0.42 14.07
C ASN A 325 7.47 -1.24 15.31
N LYS A 326 6.78 -2.35 15.59
CA LYS A 326 6.84 -2.96 16.93
C LYS A 326 7.14 -4.45 16.95
N ASN A 327 6.70 -5.17 15.93
CA ASN A 327 6.74 -6.62 15.97
C ASN A 327 7.72 -7.17 14.94
N LEU A 328 8.93 -7.52 15.36
CA LEU A 328 9.93 -8.20 14.52
C LEU A 328 9.40 -9.52 13.94
N ALA A 329 8.46 -10.20 14.62
CA ALA A 329 7.80 -11.40 14.11
C ALA A 329 6.75 -11.10 13.02
N LEU A 330 6.24 -9.87 12.98
CA LEU A 330 5.50 -9.30 11.84
C LEU A 330 6.41 -8.36 11.04
N GLY A 331 7.71 -8.63 10.95
CA GLY A 331 8.60 -7.87 10.06
C GLY A 331 8.75 -6.39 10.37
N ALA A 332 8.82 -5.98 11.64
CA ALA A 332 9.28 -4.64 11.95
C ALA A 332 10.56 -4.33 11.17
N PHE A 333 10.54 -3.25 10.38
CA PHE A 333 11.67 -2.89 9.55
C PHE A 333 12.73 -2.27 10.45
N ASP A 334 13.86 -2.96 10.60
CA ASP A 334 15.01 -2.39 11.29
C ASP A 334 15.39 -1.08 10.59
N GLY A 335 15.41 0.00 11.37
CA GLY A 335 15.60 1.37 10.89
C GLY A 335 16.94 1.60 10.22
#